data_AF-H7G0T1-F1
#
_entry.id   AF-H7G0T1-F1
#
_cell.length_a   1.000
_cell.length_b   1.000
_cell.length_c   1.000
_cell.angle_alpha   90.00
_cell.angle_beta   90.00
_cell.angle_gamma   90.00
#
_symmetry.space_group_name_H-M   'P 1'
#
loop_
_entity.id
_entity.type
_entity.pdbx_description
1 polymer ?
#
loop_
_entity_poly.entity_id
_entity_poly.type
_entity_poly.pdbx_seq_one_letter_code
_entity_poly.pdbx_strand_id
1 'polypeptide(L)'
;MSNSIQRAMVNLTQLIRLHDYYEGAVELDKLGAIDMYYLEAINQLDNPTIGTISKLLGQSTPNTNYHIKKLTSLGLVTKKNR
;
A
#
# COMPACT_ATOMS: atom_id res chain seq x y z
N MET A 1 11.78 9.90 -19.33
CA MET A 1 11.32 8.56 -18.91
C MET A 1 9.79 8.57 -18.94
N SER A 2 9.11 7.64 -19.63
CA SER A 2 7.65 7.70 -19.70
C SER A 2 7.04 7.37 -18.33
N ASN A 3 5.92 8.02 -18.03
CA ASN A 3 5.19 7.90 -16.76
C ASN A 3 4.69 6.45 -16.52
N SER A 4 4.56 5.65 -17.59
CA SER A 4 4.20 4.23 -17.52
C SER A 4 5.34 3.33 -17.04
N ILE A 5 6.59 3.61 -17.46
CA ILE A 5 7.76 2.83 -17.04
C ILE A 5 8.09 3.09 -15.57
N GLN A 6 7.99 4.34 -15.10
CA GLN A 6 8.16 4.65 -13.68
C GLN A 6 7.15 3.92 -12.80
N ARG A 7 5.87 3.91 -13.19
CA ARG A 7 4.83 3.16 -12.47
C ARG A 7 5.09 1.65 -12.47
N ALA A 8 5.53 1.09 -13.60
CA ALA A 8 5.86 -0.33 -13.68
C ALA A 8 7.03 -0.70 -12.75
N MET A 9 8.07 0.13 -12.68
CA MET A 9 9.21 -0.10 -11.79
C MET A 9 8.85 0.02 -10.31
N VAL A 10 7.98 0.97 -9.95
CA VAL A 10 7.46 1.12 -8.59
C VAL A 10 6.67 -0.13 -8.19
N ASN A 11 5.74 -0.57 -9.03
CA ASN A 11 4.95 -1.77 -8.80
C ASN A 11 5.83 -3.03 -8.65
N LEU A 12 6.85 -3.18 -9.51
CA LEU A 12 7.76 -4.32 -9.49
C LEU A 12 8.62 -4.33 -8.22
N THR A 13 9.17 -3.17 -7.83
CA THR A 13 9.96 -3.03 -6.61
C THR A 13 9.14 -3.37 -5.37
N GLN A 14 7.86 -3.00 -5.37
CA GLN A 14 6.96 -3.29 -4.27
C GLN A 14 6.56 -4.77 -4.19
N LEU A 15 6.33 -5.42 -5.34
CA LEU A 15 6.09 -6.86 -5.41
C LEU A 15 7.28 -7.66 -4.87
N ILE A 16 8.51 -7.28 -5.25
CA ILE A 16 9.73 -7.92 -4.76
C ILE A 16 9.85 -7.75 -3.24
N ARG A 17 9.66 -6.52 -2.73
CA ARG A 17 9.70 -6.26 -1.27
C ARG A 17 8.63 -7.02 -0.50
N LEU A 18 7.44 -7.22 -1.09
CA LEU A 18 6.37 -7.98 -0.44
C LEU A 18 6.67 -9.48 -0.42
N HIS A 19 7.22 -10.01 -1.51
CA HIS A 19 7.59 -11.41 -1.65
C HIS A 19 8.72 -11.78 -0.67
N ASP A 20 9.74 -10.92 -0.54
CA ASP A 20 10.87 -11.17 0.36
C ASP A 20 10.50 -11.07 1.85
N TYR A 21 9.38 -10.44 2.19
CA TYR A 21 8.97 -10.20 3.57
C TYR A 21 8.04 -11.30 4.14
N TYR A 22 7.46 -12.19 3.33
CA TYR A 22 6.43 -13.13 3.80
C TYR A 22 6.53 -14.56 3.25
N GLU A 23 6.76 -15.53 4.15
CA GLU A 23 6.61 -16.99 3.92
C GLU A 23 5.15 -17.47 3.93
N GLY A 24 4.17 -16.58 4.03
CA GLY A 24 2.74 -16.91 4.09
C GLY A 24 2.00 -16.57 2.80
N ALA A 25 1.13 -17.48 2.36
CA ALA A 25 0.26 -17.33 1.19
C ALA A 25 -0.70 -16.13 1.34
N VAL A 26 -0.21 -14.92 1.09
CA VAL A 26 -1.06 -13.76 0.84
C VAL A 26 -1.69 -13.97 -0.53
N GLU A 27 -3.00 -13.79 -0.64
CA GLU A 27 -3.72 -13.72 -1.91
C GLU A 27 -3.33 -12.42 -2.64
N LEU A 28 -2.08 -12.34 -3.10
CA LEU A 28 -1.51 -11.20 -3.81
C LEU A 28 -2.26 -10.91 -5.12
N ASP A 29 -2.93 -11.93 -5.68
CA ASP A 29 -3.87 -11.82 -6.79
C ASP A 29 -5.04 -10.88 -6.50
N LYS A 30 -5.36 -10.64 -5.22
CA LYS A 30 -6.39 -9.67 -4.80
C LYS A 30 -5.89 -8.23 -4.69
N LEU A 31 -4.58 -7.98 -4.81
CA LEU A 31 -4.03 -6.62 -4.79
C LEU A 31 -4.18 -5.94 -6.15
N GLY A 32 -4.92 -4.83 -6.17
CA GLY A 32 -4.97 -3.96 -7.33
C GLY A 32 -3.77 -3.01 -7.35
N ALA A 33 -3.45 -2.48 -8.53
CA ALA A 33 -2.39 -1.47 -8.68
C ALA A 33 -2.58 -0.25 -7.76
N ILE A 34 -3.83 0.09 -7.41
CA ILE A 34 -4.12 1.19 -6.48
C ILE A 34 -3.67 0.85 -5.05
N ASP A 35 -3.90 -0.38 -4.58
CA ASP A 35 -3.53 -0.81 -3.23
C ASP A 35 -2.01 -0.71 -2.98
N MET A 36 -1.22 -0.91 -4.04
CA MET A 36 0.23 -0.81 -4.00
C MET A 36 0.72 0.61 -3.70
N TYR A 37 0.07 1.66 -4.23
CA TYR A 37 0.40 3.05 -3.86
C TYR A 37 0.11 3.35 -2.38
N TYR A 38 -0.92 2.72 -1.81
CA TYR A 38 -1.21 2.86 -0.38
C TYR A 38 -0.15 2.17 0.48
N LEU A 39 0.32 0.98 0.09
CA LEU A 39 1.45 0.32 0.76
C LEU A 39 2.73 1.16 0.69
N GLU A 40 2.99 1.78 -0.46
CA GLU A 40 4.14 2.68 -0.61
C GLU A 40 4.06 3.87 0.33
N ALA A 41 2.92 4.56 0.35
CA ALA A 41 2.69 5.72 1.19
C ALA A 41 2.87 5.38 2.68
N ILE A 42 2.45 4.19 3.11
CA ILE A 42 2.65 3.71 4.48
C ILE A 42 4.13 3.51 4.78
N ASN A 43 4.88 2.91 3.86
CA ASN A 43 6.31 2.65 4.04
C ASN A 43 7.19 3.91 3.96
N GLN A 44 6.73 4.96 3.27
CA GLN A 44 7.45 6.24 3.16
C GLN A 44 7.29 7.14 4.40
N LEU A 45 6.25 6.92 5.21
CA LEU A 45 5.89 7.79 6.32
C LEU A 45 6.25 7.12 7.66
N ASP A 46 6.79 7.88 8.61
CA ASP A 46 6.99 7.39 9.98
C ASP A 46 5.66 7.45 10.76
N ASN A 47 5.22 6.31 11.30
CA ASN A 47 3.96 6.12 12.03
C ASN A 47 2.75 6.82 11.39
N PRO A 48 2.38 6.47 10.14
CA PRO A 48 1.36 7.19 9.40
C PRO A 48 -0.03 7.07 10.01
N THR A 49 -0.82 8.13 9.86
CA THR A 49 -2.25 8.14 10.10
C THR A 49 -3.01 8.07 8.77
N ILE A 50 -4.30 7.71 8.81
CA ILE A 50 -5.15 7.74 7.61
C ILE A 50 -5.12 9.14 6.96
N GLY A 51 -5.13 10.21 7.77
CA GLY A 51 -5.11 11.58 7.26
C GLY A 51 -3.79 11.99 6.60
N THR A 52 -2.65 11.51 7.11
CA THR A 52 -1.35 11.79 6.49
C THR A 52 -1.19 11.03 5.18
N ILE A 53 -1.67 9.79 5.11
CA ILE A 53 -1.67 8.97 3.88
C ILE A 53 -2.58 9.60 2.82
N SER A 54 -3.80 9.99 3.20
CA SER A 54 -4.77 10.58 2.27
C SER A 54 -4.24 11.89 1.67
N LYS A 55 -3.60 12.73 2.50
CA LYS A 55 -2.94 13.96 2.06
C LYS A 55 -1.80 13.69 1.08
N LEU A 56 -0.93 12.70 1.36
CA LEU A 56 0.20 12.35 0.50
C LEU A 56 -0.27 11.90 -0.90
N LEU A 57 -1.32 11.09 -0.96
CA LEU A 57 -1.84 10.54 -2.21
C LEU A 57 -2.85 11.43 -2.94
N GLY A 58 -3.22 12.58 -2.35
CA GLY A 58 -4.27 13.45 -2.89
C GLY A 58 -5.65 12.77 -2.94
N GLN A 59 -5.93 11.88 -1.98
CA GLN A 59 -7.14 11.08 -1.92
C GLN A 59 -8.06 11.50 -0.77
N SER A 60 -9.34 11.16 -0.86
CA SER A 60 -10.28 11.39 0.24
C SER A 60 -10.00 10.44 1.41
N THR A 61 -10.31 10.89 2.64
CA THR A 61 -10.20 10.04 3.85
C THR A 61 -11.03 8.76 3.76
N PRO A 62 -12.28 8.77 3.24
CA PRO A 62 -13.06 7.55 3.05
C PRO A 62 -12.41 6.55 2.08
N ASN A 63 -11.92 7.04 0.92
CA ASN A 63 -11.24 6.17 -0.06
C ASN A 63 -9.97 5.55 0.52
N THR A 64 -9.19 6.37 1.23
CA THR A 64 -7.98 5.91 1.94
C THR A 64 -8.34 4.84 2.96
N ASN A 65 -9.36 5.06 3.80
CA ASN A 65 -9.77 4.08 4.79
C ASN A 65 -10.25 2.75 4.17
N TYR A 66 -10.88 2.79 2.99
CA TYR A 66 -11.27 1.59 2.25
C TYR A 66 -10.05 0.74 1.89
N HIS A 67 -9.04 1.34 1.24
CA HIS A 67 -7.83 0.62 0.84
C HIS A 67 -7.02 0.14 2.06
N ILE A 68 -6.90 0.95 3.12
CA ILE A 68 -6.22 0.52 4.35
C ILE A 68 -6.94 -0.67 4.99
N LYS A 69 -8.28 -0.70 5.02
CA LYS A 69 -9.03 -1.86 5.53
C LYS A 69 -8.76 -3.12 4.72
N LYS A 70 -8.72 -3.01 3.39
CA LYS A 70 -8.39 -4.12 2.50
C LYS A 70 -6.98 -4.66 2.79
N LEU A 71 -5.99 -3.79 2.86
CA LEU A 71 -4.60 -4.16 3.17
C LEU A 71 -4.47 -4.81 4.55
N THR A 72 -5.22 -4.32 5.54
CA THR A 72 -5.29 -4.96 6.87
C THR A 72 -5.94 -6.35 6.81
N SER A 73 -7.03 -6.53 6.06
CA SER A 73 -7.68 -7.84 5.91
C SER A 73 -6.80 -8.89 5.23
N LEU A 74 -5.87 -8.44 4.37
CA LEU A 74 -4.85 -9.28 3.73
C LEU A 74 -3.61 -9.50 4.61
N GLY A 75 -3.57 -8.95 5.82
CA GLY A 75 -2.44 -9.08 6.74
C GLY A 75 -1.21 -8.23 6.39
N LEU A 76 -1.32 -7.34 5.40
CA LEU A 76 -0.19 -6.54 4.88
C LEU A 76 0.08 -5.27 5.70
N VAL A 77 -0.91 -4.80 6.46
CA VAL A 77 -0.82 -3.60 7.29
C VAL A 77 -1.51 -3.85 8.63
N THR A 78 -0.80 -3.65 9.73
CA THR A 78 -1.39 -3.70 11.07
C THR A 78 -1.72 -2.30 11.56
N LYS A 79 -2.95 -2.09 12.04
CA LYS A 79 -3.30 -0.86 12.76
C LYS A 79 -2.87 -1.00 14.22
N LYS A 80 -2.08 -0.04 14.72
CA LYS A 80 -1.87 0.12 16.16
C LYS A 80 -3.16 0.68 16.75
N ASN A 81 -3.85 -0.12 17.57
CA ASN A 81 -4.92 0.40 18.40
C ASN A 81 -4.29 1.22 19.52
N ARG A 82 -4.78 2.44 19.73
CA ARG A 82 -4.45 3.24 20.92
C ARG A 82 -5.20 2.70 22.13
#